data_AF-A0A5Q0H6U9-F1
#
_entry.id   AF-A0A5Q0H6U9-F1
#
_cell.length_a   1.000
_cell.length_b   1.000
_cell.length_c   1.000
_cell.angle_alpha   90.00
_cell.angle_beta   90.00
_cell.angle_gamma   90.00
#
_symmetry.space_group_name_H-M   'P 1'
#
loop_
_entity.id
_entity.type
_entity.pdbx_description
1 polymer ?
#
loop_
_entity_poly.entity_id
_entity_poly.type
_entity_poly.pdbx_seq_one_letter_code
_entity_poly.pdbx_strand_id
1 'polypeptide(L)'
;MSLSALSSTPLSAAEAPRFRSFGPHHVDEVAARYALPAHLLDSVRVIAQVLPFRVNEYVLSHLVDWGRIPDDPIFQLVFPQRGMLSDDDERELSGLLRDGRKKELREAVGRIRAGLNPHPSGQMQLNVPSLEGTQLPGMQHKYRETVLYFPQQGQTCHAYCTYCFRWAQFVGDADLRFAAPGPEQLVRYLRNHPAVTDVLVTGGDPMIMSTERLRSHLEPILSVDTVRTIRIGTKSVAYWPYRFTTDTDADDVLRLFEQVVASGRALAVMAHFSHPRELETAQARLALSRIRSTGAIVYCQAPLIKHVNDDPKVWAEMWRGQLAAGLVPYYMFVERDTGPREYFKVPLARAAEIFQAAYRTLPGLARTVRGPSMSATPGKVLVDGVEEDLDGRWFRLRMAQARNPELVGRPFRARFSAEASWLDELEIDPATPADILAAVTGTAPKTPVRG
;
A
#
# COMPACT_ATOMS: atom_id res chain seq x y z
N MET A 1 -6.54 38.24 18.08
CA MET A 1 -7.71 37.62 18.72
C MET A 1 -7.32 36.21 19.16
N SER A 2 -7.76 35.83 20.36
CA SER A 2 -7.15 34.83 21.25
C SER A 2 -6.95 33.43 20.66
N LEU A 3 -5.74 32.88 20.79
CA LEU A 3 -5.43 31.46 20.65
C LEU A 3 -6.01 30.73 21.86
N SER A 4 -7.22 30.19 21.73
CA SER A 4 -7.79 29.26 22.69
C SER A 4 -6.97 27.98 22.68
N ALA A 5 -6.22 27.74 23.74
CA ALA A 5 -5.57 26.46 24.02
C ALA A 5 -6.64 25.37 24.09
N LEU A 6 -6.63 24.46 23.11
CA LEU A 6 -7.36 23.20 23.20
C LEU A 6 -6.72 22.37 24.32
N SER A 7 -7.33 22.43 25.49
CA SER A 7 -7.07 21.50 26.59
C SER A 7 -7.49 20.11 26.13
N SER A 8 -6.53 19.29 25.68
CA SER A 8 -6.74 17.87 25.49
C SER A 8 -6.41 17.17 26.80
N THR A 9 -7.41 17.04 27.67
CA THR A 9 -7.32 16.11 28.80
C THR A 9 -7.06 14.72 28.24
N PRO A 10 -5.97 14.03 28.61
CA PRO A 10 -5.75 12.65 28.16
C PRO A 10 -6.90 11.80 28.71
N LEU A 11 -7.58 11.08 27.81
CA LEU A 11 -8.59 10.09 28.18
C LEU A 11 -7.96 9.10 29.17
N SER A 12 -8.68 8.81 30.25
CA SER A 12 -8.31 7.76 31.21
C SER A 12 -8.12 6.42 30.49
N ALA A 13 -7.18 5.59 30.93
CA ALA A 13 -6.98 4.24 30.38
C ALA A 13 -8.25 3.35 30.45
N ALA A 14 -9.22 3.71 31.30
CA ALA A 14 -10.52 3.03 31.40
C ALA A 14 -11.53 3.45 30.30
N GLU A 15 -11.25 4.52 29.53
CA GLU A 15 -12.11 5.06 28.47
C GLU A 15 -11.53 4.86 27.06
N ALA A 16 -10.37 4.21 26.93
CA ALA A 16 -9.75 3.97 25.63
C ALA A 16 -10.61 3.04 24.76
N PRO A 17 -10.97 3.44 23.52
CA PRO A 17 -11.82 2.63 22.66
C PRO A 17 -11.11 1.32 22.30
N ARG A 18 -11.78 0.19 22.56
CA ARG A 18 -11.28 -1.13 22.21
C ARG A 18 -11.39 -1.37 20.70
N PHE A 19 -10.36 -1.97 20.11
CA PHE A 19 -10.40 -2.36 18.71
C PHE A 19 -11.50 -3.41 18.46
N ARG A 20 -12.47 -3.04 17.62
CA ARG A 20 -13.51 -3.92 17.11
C ARG A 20 -13.55 -3.79 15.60
N SER A 21 -13.42 -4.92 14.90
CA SER A 21 -13.53 -4.96 13.44
C SER A 21 -14.85 -5.57 12.98
N PHE A 22 -15.39 -5.00 11.92
CA PHE A 22 -16.58 -5.43 11.21
C PHE A 22 -16.16 -6.03 9.87
N GLY A 23 -16.92 -7.01 9.38
CA GLY A 23 -16.66 -7.74 8.13
C GLY A 23 -17.98 -8.20 7.53
N PRO A 24 -17.97 -9.16 6.58
CA PRO A 24 -19.17 -9.56 5.85
C PRO A 24 -20.34 -9.98 6.76
N HIS A 25 -20.05 -10.68 7.86
CA HIS A 25 -21.08 -11.13 8.82
C HIS A 25 -21.67 -10.02 9.69
N HIS A 26 -21.06 -8.83 9.70
CA HIS A 26 -21.50 -7.69 10.51
C HIS A 26 -22.09 -6.56 9.67
N VAL A 27 -22.23 -6.75 8.35
CA VAL A 27 -22.64 -5.65 7.46
C VAL A 27 -24.04 -5.13 7.76
N ASP A 28 -24.94 -5.99 8.24
CA ASP A 28 -26.31 -5.61 8.62
C ASP A 28 -26.33 -4.75 9.89
N GLU A 29 -25.43 -5.01 10.85
CA GLU A 29 -25.25 -4.17 12.03
C GLU A 29 -24.76 -2.77 11.62
N VAL A 30 -23.77 -2.71 10.74
CA VAL A 30 -23.25 -1.44 10.21
C VAL A 30 -24.33 -0.69 9.43
N ALA A 31 -25.10 -1.40 8.60
CA ALA A 31 -26.17 -0.82 7.81
C ALA A 31 -27.28 -0.23 8.67
N ALA A 32 -27.70 -0.94 9.73
CA ALA A 32 -28.69 -0.46 10.67
C ALA A 32 -28.21 0.79 11.43
N ARG A 33 -26.93 0.81 11.85
CA ARG A 33 -26.37 1.91 12.64
C ARG A 33 -26.14 3.19 11.83
N TYR A 34 -25.71 3.06 10.59
CA TYR A 34 -25.31 4.19 9.75
C TYR A 34 -26.26 4.44 8.57
N ALA A 35 -27.44 3.81 8.59
CA ALA A 35 -28.49 3.94 7.57
C ALA A 35 -27.99 3.66 6.13
N LEU A 36 -27.19 2.59 5.96
CA LEU A 36 -26.67 2.22 4.64
C LEU A 36 -27.83 1.84 3.70
N PRO A 37 -27.98 2.49 2.53
CA PRO A 37 -29.03 2.16 1.56
C PRO A 37 -28.98 0.69 1.13
N ALA A 38 -30.15 0.07 0.96
CA ALA A 38 -30.28 -1.35 0.62
C ALA A 38 -29.47 -1.76 -0.62
N HIS A 39 -29.46 -0.92 -1.66
CA HIS A 39 -28.70 -1.20 -2.88
C HIS A 39 -27.17 -1.24 -2.65
N LEU A 40 -26.63 -0.40 -1.75
CA LEU A 40 -25.20 -0.44 -1.39
C LEU A 40 -24.91 -1.65 -0.50
N LEU A 41 -25.79 -1.96 0.44
CA LEU A 41 -25.68 -3.16 1.27
C LEU A 41 -25.62 -4.44 0.43
N ASP A 42 -26.47 -4.54 -0.60
CA ASP A 42 -26.47 -5.68 -1.51
C ASP A 42 -25.17 -5.77 -2.33
N SER A 43 -24.66 -4.65 -2.84
CA SER A 43 -23.35 -4.61 -3.49
C SER A 43 -22.23 -5.09 -2.56
N VAL A 44 -22.22 -4.64 -1.30
CA VAL A 44 -21.24 -5.09 -0.31
C VAL A 44 -21.33 -6.59 -0.09
N ARG A 45 -22.54 -7.16 0.06
CA ARG A 45 -22.74 -8.61 0.28
C ARG A 45 -22.26 -9.46 -0.89
N VAL A 46 -22.53 -9.02 -2.12
CA VAL A 46 -22.15 -9.72 -3.35
C VAL A 46 -20.64 -9.69 -3.54
N ILE A 47 -20.04 -8.50 -3.50
CA ILE A 47 -18.63 -8.33 -3.84
C ILE A 47 -17.73 -8.86 -2.72
N ALA A 48 -18.17 -8.80 -1.47
CA ALA A 48 -17.42 -9.38 -0.34
C ALA A 48 -17.30 -10.91 -0.37
N GLN A 49 -18.03 -11.60 -1.27
CA GLN A 49 -17.78 -13.02 -1.55
C GLN A 49 -16.43 -13.22 -2.25
N VAL A 50 -16.04 -12.28 -3.12
CA VAL A 50 -14.83 -12.34 -3.94
C VAL A 50 -13.69 -11.58 -3.27
N LEU A 51 -13.90 -10.30 -2.97
CA LEU A 51 -12.89 -9.41 -2.42
C LEU A 51 -13.00 -9.32 -0.89
N PRO A 52 -11.88 -9.29 -0.15
CA PRO A 52 -11.90 -9.26 1.30
C PRO A 52 -12.47 -7.93 1.82
N PHE A 53 -13.37 -8.00 2.79
CA PHE A 53 -13.96 -6.83 3.45
C PHE A 53 -13.67 -6.84 4.95
N ARG A 54 -13.11 -5.73 5.45
CA ARG A 54 -12.87 -5.50 6.87
C ARG A 54 -12.80 -4.00 7.14
N VAL A 55 -13.54 -3.52 8.13
CA VAL A 55 -13.50 -2.14 8.61
C VAL A 55 -13.52 -2.13 10.14
N ASN A 56 -13.32 -0.99 10.79
CA ASN A 56 -13.34 -0.90 12.26
C ASN A 56 -14.11 0.34 12.72
N GLU A 57 -14.43 0.37 14.01
CA GLU A 57 -15.23 1.43 14.61
C GLU A 57 -14.65 2.83 14.39
N TYR A 58 -13.33 3.01 14.48
CA TYR A 58 -12.69 4.31 14.30
C TYR A 58 -12.90 4.84 12.88
N VAL A 59 -12.69 3.99 11.87
CA VAL A 59 -12.92 4.38 10.46
C VAL A 59 -14.38 4.76 10.24
N LEU A 60 -15.32 3.95 10.74
CA LEU A 60 -16.76 4.18 10.55
C LEU A 60 -17.24 5.49 11.22
N SER A 61 -16.74 5.79 12.42
CA SER A 61 -17.23 6.91 13.23
C SER A 61 -16.48 8.22 13.01
N HIS A 62 -15.23 8.18 12.55
CA HIS A 62 -14.39 9.39 12.43
C HIS A 62 -13.98 9.74 11.00
N LEU A 63 -14.00 8.78 10.07
CA LEU A 63 -13.47 9.01 8.72
C LEU A 63 -14.53 8.97 7.64
N VAL A 64 -15.53 8.08 7.73
CA VAL A 64 -16.59 8.00 6.71
C VAL A 64 -17.57 9.17 6.90
N ASP A 65 -17.80 9.93 5.82
CA ASP A 65 -18.89 10.89 5.77
C ASP A 65 -20.14 10.20 5.20
N TRP A 66 -20.99 9.71 6.10
CA TRP A 66 -22.21 8.97 5.75
C TRP A 66 -23.24 9.81 5.00
N GLY A 67 -23.15 11.15 5.03
CA GLY A 67 -24.02 12.03 4.26
C GLY A 67 -23.65 12.14 2.78
N ARG A 68 -22.48 11.62 2.39
CA ARG A 68 -21.92 11.72 1.04
C ARG A 68 -21.80 10.38 0.31
N ILE A 69 -22.24 9.29 0.92
CA ILE A 69 -22.16 7.97 0.27
C ILE A 69 -23.08 7.90 -0.97
N PRO A 70 -22.67 7.20 -2.03
CA PRO A 70 -21.43 6.42 -2.16
C PRO A 70 -20.18 7.25 -2.51
N ASP A 71 -20.31 8.53 -2.86
CA ASP A 71 -19.22 9.38 -3.36
C ASP A 71 -18.21 9.83 -2.28
N ASP A 72 -18.40 9.42 -1.04
CA ASP A 72 -17.44 9.68 0.02
C ASP A 72 -16.12 8.93 -0.23
N PRO A 73 -14.96 9.60 -0.30
CA PRO A 73 -13.69 8.96 -0.63
C PRO A 73 -13.28 7.90 0.40
N ILE A 74 -13.64 8.05 1.68
CA ILE A 74 -13.32 7.02 2.69
C ILE A 74 -14.23 5.81 2.54
N PHE A 75 -15.53 6.02 2.27
CA PHE A 75 -16.43 4.92 1.94
C PHE A 75 -15.93 4.11 0.73
N GLN A 76 -15.54 4.80 -0.35
CA GLN A 76 -14.93 4.20 -1.55
C GLN A 76 -13.67 3.36 -1.21
N LEU A 77 -12.86 3.81 -0.25
CA LEU A 77 -11.64 3.15 0.20
C LEU A 77 -11.88 1.85 0.99
N VAL A 78 -13.00 1.72 1.71
CA VAL A 78 -13.17 0.65 2.72
C VAL A 78 -14.41 -0.22 2.56
N PHE A 79 -15.39 0.21 1.74
CA PHE A 79 -16.56 -0.61 1.40
C PHE A 79 -16.50 -1.09 -0.05
N PRO A 80 -16.79 -2.37 -0.34
CA PRO A 80 -16.95 -2.84 -1.70
C PRO A 80 -18.03 -2.04 -2.45
N GLN A 81 -17.74 -1.69 -3.70
CA GLN A 81 -18.57 -0.83 -4.54
C GLN A 81 -19.00 -1.57 -5.79
N ARG A 82 -20.23 -1.33 -6.25
CA ARG A 82 -20.69 -1.79 -7.56
C ARG A 82 -19.70 -1.39 -8.66
N GLY A 83 -19.37 -2.32 -9.56
CA GLY A 83 -18.40 -2.11 -10.64
C GLY A 83 -16.96 -2.51 -10.29
N MET A 84 -16.72 -3.01 -9.06
CA MET A 84 -15.45 -3.63 -8.69
C MET A 84 -15.25 -5.01 -9.32
N LEU A 85 -16.33 -5.65 -9.77
CA LEU A 85 -16.31 -6.86 -10.58
C LEU A 85 -17.00 -6.57 -11.93
N SER A 86 -16.90 -7.49 -12.88
CA SER A 86 -17.65 -7.36 -14.12
C SER A 86 -19.16 -7.42 -13.87
N ASP A 87 -19.94 -6.73 -14.71
CA ASP A 87 -21.40 -6.74 -14.64
C ASP A 87 -21.99 -8.16 -14.73
N ASP A 88 -21.36 -9.05 -15.50
CA ASP A 88 -21.75 -10.46 -15.62
C ASP A 88 -21.47 -11.23 -14.32
N ASP A 89 -20.28 -11.07 -13.75
CA ASP A 89 -19.89 -11.74 -12.51
C ASP A 89 -20.76 -11.26 -11.32
N GLU A 90 -21.05 -9.95 -11.21
CA GLU A 90 -21.94 -9.45 -10.16
C GLU A 90 -23.36 -10.01 -10.27
N ARG A 91 -23.90 -10.11 -11.50
CA ARG A 91 -25.22 -10.71 -11.75
C ARG A 91 -25.25 -12.19 -11.39
N GLU A 92 -24.24 -12.95 -11.79
CA GLU A 92 -24.11 -14.37 -11.46
C GLU A 92 -24.05 -14.59 -9.95
N LEU A 93 -23.15 -13.88 -9.26
CA LEU A 93 -23.00 -13.98 -7.81
C LEU A 93 -24.27 -13.59 -7.06
N SER A 94 -24.94 -12.51 -7.48
CA SER A 94 -26.21 -12.07 -6.91
C SER A 94 -27.31 -13.14 -7.06
N GLY A 95 -27.40 -13.77 -8.24
CA GLY A 95 -28.32 -14.88 -8.48
C GLY A 95 -28.03 -16.08 -7.59
N LEU A 96 -26.77 -16.52 -7.53
CA LEU A 96 -26.35 -17.67 -6.73
C LEU A 96 -26.57 -17.46 -5.21
N LEU A 97 -26.34 -16.24 -4.72
CA LEU A 97 -26.61 -15.86 -3.33
C LEU A 97 -28.10 -15.92 -3.01
N ARG A 98 -28.94 -15.33 -3.86
CA ARG A 98 -30.41 -15.33 -3.70
C ARG A 98 -30.98 -16.74 -3.71
N ASP A 99 -30.46 -17.60 -4.57
CA ASP A 99 -30.95 -18.97 -4.74
C ASP A 99 -30.33 -19.96 -3.73
N GLY A 100 -29.40 -19.51 -2.87
CA GLY A 100 -28.75 -20.35 -1.85
C GLY A 100 -27.81 -21.42 -2.41
N ARG A 101 -27.31 -21.25 -3.66
CA ARG A 101 -26.49 -22.23 -4.40
C ARG A 101 -25.02 -22.19 -3.97
N LYS A 102 -24.73 -22.65 -2.75
CA LYS A 102 -23.42 -22.52 -2.09
C LYS A 102 -22.25 -23.19 -2.81
N LYS A 103 -22.47 -24.27 -3.56
CA LYS A 103 -21.37 -24.96 -4.27
C LYS A 103 -20.94 -24.14 -5.48
N GLU A 104 -21.91 -23.78 -6.31
CA GLU A 104 -21.74 -22.98 -7.52
C GLU A 104 -21.22 -21.59 -7.18
N LEU A 105 -21.67 -21.00 -6.07
CA LEU A 105 -21.12 -19.74 -5.56
C LEU A 105 -19.61 -19.85 -5.29
N ARG A 106 -19.15 -20.92 -4.64
CA ARG A 106 -17.71 -21.13 -4.36
C ARG A 106 -16.91 -21.32 -5.64
N GLU A 107 -17.45 -22.05 -6.62
CA GLU A 107 -16.82 -22.26 -7.92
C GLU A 107 -16.72 -20.94 -8.71
N ALA A 108 -17.79 -20.15 -8.74
CA ALA A 108 -17.80 -18.81 -9.35
C ALA A 108 -16.79 -17.88 -8.67
N VAL A 109 -16.76 -17.82 -7.34
CA VAL A 109 -15.76 -17.03 -6.59
C VAL A 109 -14.33 -17.45 -6.94
N GLY A 110 -14.05 -18.75 -7.02
CA GLY A 110 -12.73 -19.27 -7.39
C GLY A 110 -12.32 -18.83 -8.80
N ARG A 111 -13.23 -18.98 -9.78
CA ARG A 111 -13.03 -18.54 -11.17
C ARG A 111 -12.76 -17.04 -11.27
N ILE A 112 -13.59 -16.23 -10.61
CA ILE A 112 -13.46 -14.76 -10.63
C ILE A 112 -12.11 -14.35 -10.03
N ARG A 113 -11.75 -14.87 -8.85
CA ARG A 113 -10.46 -14.56 -8.19
C ARG A 113 -9.25 -14.89 -9.08
N ALA A 114 -9.28 -16.00 -9.82
CA ALA A 114 -8.22 -16.35 -10.75
C ALA A 114 -8.06 -15.32 -11.88
N GLY A 115 -9.15 -14.69 -12.32
CA GLY A 115 -9.15 -13.63 -13.32
C GLY A 115 -8.69 -12.25 -12.82
N LEU A 116 -8.57 -12.04 -11.51
CA LEU A 116 -8.22 -10.74 -10.90
C LEU A 116 -6.71 -10.54 -10.65
N ASN A 117 -5.84 -11.28 -11.36
CA ASN A 117 -4.38 -11.21 -11.24
C ASN A 117 -3.87 -11.15 -9.77
N PRO A 118 -3.97 -12.25 -8.98
CA PRO A 118 -3.66 -12.22 -7.55
C PRO A 118 -2.18 -11.93 -7.19
N HIS A 119 -1.27 -12.00 -8.17
CA HIS A 119 0.17 -11.81 -7.97
C HIS A 119 0.80 -10.91 -9.04
N PRO A 120 0.52 -9.60 -9.01
CA PRO A 120 1.03 -8.68 -10.03
C PRO A 120 2.55 -8.58 -10.01
N SER A 121 3.15 -8.39 -11.19
CA SER A 121 4.60 -8.13 -11.36
C SER A 121 5.55 -9.24 -10.89
N GLY A 122 5.13 -10.50 -11.00
CA GLY A 122 5.98 -11.67 -10.75
C GLY A 122 6.47 -11.78 -9.29
N GLN A 123 5.67 -11.32 -8.32
CA GLN A 123 6.09 -11.25 -6.92
C GLN A 123 6.56 -12.59 -6.34
N MET A 124 5.86 -13.68 -6.64
CA MET A 124 6.22 -15.02 -6.17
C MET A 124 7.40 -15.61 -6.95
N GLN A 125 7.41 -15.42 -8.27
CA GLN A 125 8.39 -16.07 -9.16
C GLN A 125 9.78 -15.43 -9.10
N LEU A 126 9.84 -14.10 -8.93
CA LEU A 126 11.08 -13.34 -9.15
C LEU A 126 11.69 -12.75 -7.87
N ASN A 127 11.01 -12.82 -6.72
CA ASN A 127 11.50 -12.17 -5.50
C ASN A 127 11.68 -13.10 -4.31
N VAL A 128 11.03 -14.27 -4.28
CA VAL A 128 11.17 -15.20 -3.15
C VAL A 128 12.60 -15.73 -3.15
N PRO A 129 13.43 -15.34 -2.15
CA PRO A 129 14.81 -15.78 -2.14
C PRO A 129 14.90 -17.24 -1.68
N SER A 130 16.02 -17.88 -2.01
CA SER A 130 16.38 -19.17 -1.45
C SER A 130 17.61 -19.06 -0.56
N LEU A 131 17.69 -19.96 0.42
CA LEU A 131 18.86 -20.18 1.25
C LEU A 131 19.12 -21.68 1.28
N GLU A 132 20.31 -22.10 0.86
CA GLU A 132 20.71 -23.53 0.84
C GLU A 132 19.70 -24.42 0.06
N GLY A 133 19.25 -23.93 -1.09
CA GLY A 133 18.28 -24.65 -1.93
C GLY A 133 16.83 -24.61 -1.43
N THR A 134 16.56 -24.01 -0.26
CA THR A 134 15.22 -23.90 0.32
C THR A 134 14.66 -22.49 0.10
N GLN A 135 13.45 -22.37 -0.46
CA GLN A 135 12.77 -21.08 -0.57
C GLN A 135 12.41 -20.53 0.81
N LEU A 136 12.49 -19.20 0.97
CA LEU A 136 12.13 -18.50 2.20
C LEU A 136 10.73 -17.87 2.07
N PRO A 137 9.67 -18.55 2.49
CA PRO A 137 8.31 -18.00 2.42
C PRO A 137 8.20 -16.76 3.30
N GLY A 138 7.42 -15.77 2.84
CA GLY A 138 7.28 -14.50 3.56
C GLY A 138 8.51 -13.58 3.48
N MET A 139 9.39 -13.81 2.50
CA MET A 139 10.48 -12.89 2.18
C MET A 139 10.48 -12.53 0.69
N GLN A 140 10.93 -11.32 0.38
CA GLN A 140 11.21 -10.88 -0.98
C GLN A 140 12.54 -10.13 -1.03
N HIS A 141 13.53 -10.63 -1.76
CA HIS A 141 14.72 -9.86 -2.07
C HIS A 141 14.43 -9.02 -3.32
N LYS A 142 14.05 -7.76 -3.12
CA LYS A 142 13.45 -6.93 -4.18
C LYS A 142 14.49 -6.17 -4.99
N TYR A 143 15.52 -5.65 -4.33
CA TYR A 143 16.66 -4.94 -4.92
C TYR A 143 17.91 -5.34 -4.17
N ARG A 144 19.10 -5.16 -4.77
CA ARG A 144 20.39 -5.56 -4.18
C ARG A 144 20.54 -5.19 -2.70
N GLU A 145 20.06 -4.00 -2.34
CA GLU A 145 20.14 -3.44 -1.00
C GLU A 145 18.90 -3.66 -0.12
N THR A 146 17.79 -4.14 -0.69
CA THR A 146 16.46 -4.13 -0.05
C THR A 146 15.81 -5.53 0.00
N VAL A 147 15.50 -5.96 1.22
CA VAL A 147 14.66 -7.13 1.49
C VAL A 147 13.34 -6.70 2.12
N LEU A 148 12.23 -7.30 1.68
CA LEU A 148 10.93 -7.19 2.33
C LEU A 148 10.69 -8.44 3.17
N TYR A 149 10.23 -8.23 4.39
CA TYR A 149 9.91 -9.26 5.36
C TYR A 149 8.43 -9.20 5.72
N PHE A 150 7.77 -10.36 5.70
CA PHE A 150 6.33 -10.48 5.86
C PHE A 150 6.00 -11.37 7.07
N PRO A 151 5.98 -10.84 8.31
CA PRO A 151 5.63 -11.61 9.49
C PRO A 151 4.25 -12.25 9.34
N GLN A 152 4.11 -13.53 9.70
CA GLN A 152 2.84 -14.24 9.62
C GLN A 152 1.73 -13.55 10.44
N GLN A 153 2.07 -13.02 11.61
CA GLN A 153 1.12 -12.34 12.50
C GLN A 153 0.74 -10.94 11.98
N GLY A 154 1.46 -10.41 10.98
CA GLY A 154 1.17 -9.16 10.28
C GLY A 154 0.37 -9.33 8.98
N GLN A 155 -0.18 -10.52 8.69
CA GLN A 155 -0.92 -10.82 7.46
C GLN A 155 -2.41 -10.43 7.52
N THR A 156 -2.71 -9.33 8.21
CA THR A 156 -4.03 -8.69 8.20
C THR A 156 -3.86 -7.20 8.50
N CYS A 157 -4.95 -6.43 8.45
CA CYS A 157 -4.94 -4.99 8.63
C CYS A 157 -6.06 -4.56 9.60
N HIS A 158 -5.95 -3.35 10.16
CA HIS A 158 -7.01 -2.73 10.96
C HIS A 158 -8.30 -2.47 10.15
N ALA A 159 -8.15 -2.22 8.84
CA ALA A 159 -9.21 -2.24 7.84
C ALA A 159 -8.59 -2.60 6.47
N TYR A 160 -9.37 -3.15 5.55
CA TYR A 160 -8.92 -3.50 4.21
C TYR A 160 -9.22 -2.37 3.23
N CYS A 161 -8.19 -2.00 2.47
CA CYS A 161 -8.36 -1.12 1.33
C CYS A 161 -9.02 -1.91 0.20
N THR A 162 -10.06 -1.37 -0.41
CA THR A 162 -10.77 -2.02 -1.53
C THR A 162 -9.89 -2.15 -2.78
N TYR A 163 -8.93 -1.23 -2.99
CA TYR A 163 -7.91 -1.29 -4.04
C TYR A 163 -6.65 -2.12 -3.66
N CYS A 164 -6.68 -2.88 -2.54
CA CYS A 164 -5.46 -3.48 -2.02
C CYS A 164 -4.82 -4.46 -3.01
N PHE A 165 -3.64 -4.14 -3.53
CA PHE A 165 -2.91 -5.03 -4.45
C PHE A 165 -2.44 -6.35 -3.80
N ARG A 166 -2.63 -6.50 -2.48
CA ARG A 166 -2.31 -7.70 -1.71
C ARG A 166 -3.56 -8.46 -1.27
N TRP A 167 -4.73 -8.17 -1.85
CA TRP A 167 -6.01 -8.76 -1.46
C TRP A 167 -5.98 -10.29 -1.39
N ALA A 168 -5.24 -10.95 -2.28
CA ALA A 168 -5.06 -12.40 -2.32
C ALA A 168 -4.49 -12.99 -1.01
N GLN A 169 -3.76 -12.21 -0.21
CA GLN A 169 -3.23 -12.66 1.09
C GLN A 169 -4.34 -12.82 2.14
N PHE A 170 -5.50 -12.16 1.94
CA PHE A 170 -6.60 -12.09 2.90
C PHE A 170 -7.77 -13.02 2.58
N VAL A 171 -7.76 -13.73 1.44
CA VAL A 171 -8.90 -14.56 1.01
C VAL A 171 -8.94 -15.96 1.59
N GLY A 172 -8.01 -16.27 2.51
CA GLY A 172 -7.98 -17.54 3.25
C GLY A 172 -7.21 -18.66 2.57
N ASP A 173 -6.62 -18.41 1.40
CA ASP A 173 -5.76 -19.35 0.70
C ASP A 173 -4.34 -19.29 1.27
N ALA A 174 -3.82 -20.44 1.72
CA ALA A 174 -2.49 -20.52 2.32
C ALA A 174 -1.37 -20.39 1.27
N ASP A 175 -1.61 -20.83 0.03
CA ASP A 175 -0.60 -20.83 -1.03
C ASP A 175 -0.35 -19.42 -1.58
N LEU A 176 -1.31 -18.51 -1.40
CA LEU A 176 -1.22 -17.11 -1.83
C LEU A 176 -0.58 -16.20 -0.77
N ARG A 177 -0.24 -16.71 0.42
CA ARG A 177 0.26 -15.91 1.55
C ARG A 177 1.78 -15.82 1.57
N PHE A 178 2.28 -14.60 1.69
CA PHE A 178 3.66 -14.33 2.08
C PHE A 178 3.73 -14.28 3.61
N ALA A 179 4.01 -15.40 4.26
CA ALA A 179 4.02 -15.48 5.72
C ALA A 179 5.29 -16.15 6.24
N ALA A 180 6.15 -15.37 6.90
CA ALA A 180 7.30 -15.87 7.61
C ALA A 180 6.90 -16.26 9.05
N PRO A 181 7.16 -17.49 9.50
CA PRO A 181 6.80 -17.93 10.86
C PRO A 181 7.54 -17.15 11.95
N GLY A 182 8.80 -16.80 11.70
CA GLY A 182 9.71 -16.15 12.63
C GLY A 182 10.88 -15.45 11.90
N PRO A 183 11.73 -14.72 12.63
CA PRO A 183 12.82 -13.92 12.05
C PRO A 183 14.12 -14.71 11.82
N GLU A 184 14.22 -15.97 12.26
CA GLU A 184 15.47 -16.73 12.28
C GLU A 184 16.04 -16.92 10.87
N GLN A 185 15.18 -17.30 9.92
CA GLN A 185 15.57 -17.46 8.51
C GLN A 185 15.95 -16.12 7.87
N LEU A 186 15.26 -15.03 8.22
CA LEU A 186 15.61 -13.69 7.76
C LEU A 186 17.01 -13.31 8.25
N VAL A 187 17.29 -13.45 9.55
CA VAL A 187 18.60 -13.11 10.12
C VAL A 187 19.72 -13.92 9.47
N ARG A 188 19.52 -15.23 9.29
CA ARG A 188 20.47 -16.09 8.58
C ARG A 188 20.68 -15.65 7.13
N TYR A 189 19.60 -15.30 6.43
CA TYR A 189 19.67 -14.79 5.07
C TYR A 189 20.48 -13.49 5.00
N LEU A 190 20.18 -12.51 5.86
CA LEU A 190 20.84 -11.21 5.87
C LEU A 190 22.35 -11.33 6.15
N ARG A 191 22.76 -12.23 7.06
CA ARG A 191 24.19 -12.51 7.33
C ARG A 191 24.94 -13.06 6.11
N ASN A 192 24.25 -13.80 5.24
CA ASN A 192 24.81 -14.31 3.98
C ASN A 192 24.74 -13.31 2.83
N HIS A 193 24.07 -12.16 3.01
CA HIS A 193 23.86 -11.16 1.96
C HIS A 193 24.23 -9.76 2.47
N PRO A 194 25.53 -9.48 2.69
CA PRO A 194 25.98 -8.23 3.30
C PRO A 194 25.70 -6.97 2.46
N ALA A 195 25.34 -7.13 1.17
CA ALA A 195 24.87 -6.04 0.33
C ALA A 195 23.49 -5.50 0.75
N VAL A 196 22.70 -6.28 1.50
CA VAL A 196 21.39 -5.86 2.03
C VAL A 196 21.61 -4.94 3.23
N THR A 197 21.10 -3.71 3.10
CA THR A 197 21.23 -2.66 4.11
C THR A 197 19.88 -2.09 4.56
N ASP A 198 18.81 -2.39 3.82
CA ASP A 198 17.44 -1.93 4.06
C ASP A 198 16.50 -3.15 4.20
N VAL A 199 15.81 -3.24 5.34
CA VAL A 199 14.79 -4.25 5.60
C VAL A 199 13.43 -3.57 5.78
N LEU A 200 12.48 -3.88 4.89
CA LEU A 200 11.09 -3.41 4.98
C LEU A 200 10.20 -4.50 5.57
N VAL A 201 9.79 -4.32 6.82
CA VAL A 201 8.77 -5.14 7.48
C VAL A 201 7.39 -4.69 7.00
N THR A 202 6.65 -5.62 6.39
CA THR A 202 5.37 -5.35 5.70
C THR A 202 4.49 -6.61 5.70
N GLY A 203 3.39 -6.61 4.96
CA GLY A 203 2.41 -7.71 4.97
C GLY A 203 1.03 -7.21 4.57
N GLY A 204 0.05 -7.50 5.41
CA GLY A 204 -1.11 -6.64 5.53
C GLY A 204 -0.69 -5.32 6.19
N ASP A 205 -0.52 -5.35 7.51
CA ASP A 205 0.00 -4.25 8.30
C ASP A 205 0.71 -4.80 9.55
N PRO A 206 2.05 -4.70 9.68
CA PRO A 206 2.78 -5.19 10.85
C PRO A 206 2.31 -4.57 12.17
N MET A 207 1.72 -3.37 12.13
CA MET A 207 1.28 -2.67 13.33
C MET A 207 -0.03 -3.20 13.92
N ILE A 208 -0.69 -4.16 13.25
CA ILE A 208 -1.78 -4.94 13.85
C ILE A 208 -1.28 -5.90 14.94
N MET A 209 0.01 -6.21 14.93
CA MET A 209 0.61 -7.09 15.93
C MET A 209 0.70 -6.38 17.29
N SER A 210 0.53 -7.16 18.36
CA SER A 210 0.93 -6.71 19.69
C SER A 210 2.41 -6.33 19.67
N THR A 211 2.78 -5.40 20.54
CA THR A 211 4.15 -4.89 20.61
C THR A 211 5.14 -5.99 20.92
N GLU A 212 4.78 -6.96 21.77
CA GLU A 212 5.62 -8.13 22.06
C GLU A 212 5.93 -8.95 20.79
N ARG A 213 4.93 -9.18 19.93
CA ARG A 213 5.13 -9.89 18.66
C ARG A 213 5.97 -9.06 17.70
N LEU A 214 5.68 -7.77 17.57
CA LEU A 214 6.50 -6.87 16.75
C LEU A 214 7.96 -6.85 17.22
N ARG A 215 8.19 -6.78 18.54
CA ARG A 215 9.50 -6.84 19.19
C ARG A 215 10.25 -8.11 18.83
N SER A 216 9.60 -9.27 18.94
CA SER A 216 10.21 -10.57 18.60
C SER A 216 10.70 -10.65 17.15
N HIS A 217 10.15 -9.83 16.24
CA HIS A 217 10.57 -9.76 14.84
C HIS A 217 11.64 -8.69 14.58
N LEU A 218 11.56 -7.54 15.25
CA LEU A 218 12.47 -6.41 15.00
C LEU A 218 13.82 -6.56 15.72
N GLU A 219 13.83 -7.00 16.98
CA GLU A 219 15.08 -7.10 17.76
C GLU A 219 16.12 -8.02 17.12
N PRO A 220 15.77 -9.21 16.59
CA PRO A 220 16.76 -10.07 15.94
C PRO A 220 17.43 -9.43 14.72
N ILE A 221 16.74 -8.56 13.98
CA ILE A 221 17.32 -7.82 12.84
C ILE A 221 18.44 -6.90 13.32
N LEU A 222 18.36 -6.34 14.53
CA LEU A 222 19.38 -5.46 15.09
C LEU A 222 20.73 -6.17 15.28
N SER A 223 20.73 -7.51 15.39
CA SER A 223 21.96 -8.32 15.48
C SER A 223 22.73 -8.45 14.16
N VAL A 224 22.27 -7.83 13.08
CA VAL A 224 22.92 -7.86 11.76
C VAL A 224 23.50 -6.48 11.44
N ASP A 225 24.83 -6.36 11.49
CA ASP A 225 25.54 -5.06 11.39
C ASP A 225 25.43 -4.36 10.03
N THR A 226 25.19 -5.13 8.96
CA THR A 226 25.02 -4.58 7.61
C THR A 226 23.66 -3.91 7.45
N VAL A 227 22.66 -4.26 8.26
CA VAL A 227 21.34 -3.62 8.22
C VAL A 227 21.41 -2.26 8.90
N ARG A 228 21.26 -1.21 8.09
CA ARG A 228 21.31 0.20 8.55
C ARG A 228 19.94 0.83 8.65
N THR A 229 18.98 0.35 7.86
CA THR A 229 17.64 0.91 7.81
C THR A 229 16.60 -0.20 8.06
N ILE A 230 15.70 0.06 8.99
CA ILE A 230 14.50 -0.75 9.20
C ILE A 230 13.29 0.12 8.84
N ARG A 231 12.46 -0.39 7.93
CA ARG A 231 11.23 0.28 7.51
C ARG A 231 10.03 -0.53 7.97
N ILE A 232 8.97 0.13 8.43
CA ILE A 232 7.70 -0.50 8.80
C ILE A 232 6.60 0.08 7.91
N GLY A 233 6.05 -0.74 7.01
CA GLY A 233 4.94 -0.34 6.16
C GLY A 233 3.60 -0.46 6.86
N THR A 234 2.91 0.65 7.10
CA THR A 234 1.68 0.65 7.89
C THR A 234 0.64 1.66 7.40
N LYS A 235 -0.64 1.29 7.48
CA LYS A 235 -1.78 2.20 7.36
C LYS A 235 -2.46 2.43 8.72
N SER A 236 -1.92 1.86 9.80
CA SER A 236 -2.51 1.94 11.14
C SER A 236 -2.61 3.37 11.67
N VAL A 237 -1.72 4.29 11.27
CA VAL A 237 -1.87 5.70 11.65
C VAL A 237 -3.18 6.30 11.09
N ALA A 238 -3.56 5.92 9.88
CA ALA A 238 -4.81 6.34 9.26
C ALA A 238 -6.02 5.55 9.77
N TYR A 239 -5.89 4.23 9.94
CA TYR A 239 -7.04 3.34 10.21
C TYR A 239 -7.26 2.97 11.68
N TRP A 240 -6.26 3.13 12.53
CA TRP A 240 -6.33 2.86 13.97
C TRP A 240 -5.20 3.59 14.72
N PRO A 241 -5.21 4.95 14.77
CA PRO A 241 -4.15 5.71 15.43
C PRO A 241 -4.00 5.40 16.91
N TYR A 242 -5.04 4.85 17.54
CA TYR A 242 -5.02 4.34 18.91
C TYR A 242 -3.87 3.35 19.18
N ARG A 243 -3.39 2.64 18.15
CA ARG A 243 -2.19 1.80 18.22
C ARG A 243 -0.96 2.51 18.80
N PHE A 244 -0.88 3.82 18.61
CA PHE A 244 0.24 4.67 19.04
C PHE A 244 -0.15 5.66 20.13
N THR A 245 -1.43 5.73 20.53
CA THR A 245 -1.92 6.73 21.48
C THR A 245 -2.56 6.12 22.72
N THR A 246 -3.47 5.16 22.59
CA THR A 246 -4.30 4.69 23.72
C THR A 246 -4.48 3.18 23.82
N ASP A 247 -4.08 2.39 22.83
CA ASP A 247 -4.03 0.94 22.97
C ASP A 247 -3.17 0.57 24.20
N THR A 248 -3.47 -0.56 24.84
CA THR A 248 -2.87 -0.92 26.14
C THR A 248 -1.34 -1.02 26.11
N ASP A 249 -0.76 -1.29 24.93
CA ASP A 249 0.67 -1.39 24.68
C ASP A 249 1.19 -0.25 23.76
N ALA A 250 0.46 0.86 23.65
CA ALA A 250 0.82 2.01 22.81
C ALA A 250 2.14 2.66 23.24
N ASP A 251 2.45 2.70 24.54
CA ASP A 251 3.75 3.21 25.00
C ASP A 251 4.88 2.21 24.73
N ASP A 252 4.61 0.91 24.79
CA ASP A 252 5.62 -0.12 24.53
C ASP A 252 6.11 -0.06 23.09
N VAL A 253 5.21 0.22 22.13
CA VAL A 253 5.63 0.30 20.72
C VAL A 253 6.51 1.51 20.45
N LEU A 254 6.26 2.62 21.14
CA LEU A 254 7.12 3.80 21.06
C LEU A 254 8.48 3.54 21.70
N ARG A 255 8.53 2.87 22.85
CA ARG A 255 9.78 2.39 23.46
C ARG A 255 10.56 1.47 22.52
N LEU A 256 9.89 0.57 21.81
CA LEU A 256 10.52 -0.28 20.81
C LEU A 256 11.12 0.56 19.67
N PHE A 257 10.42 1.60 19.21
CA PHE A 257 10.94 2.50 18.17
C PHE A 257 12.18 3.25 18.65
N GLU A 258 12.14 3.79 19.87
CA GLU A 258 13.29 4.44 20.53
C GLU A 258 14.49 3.50 20.62
N GLN A 259 14.28 2.23 20.97
CA GLN A 259 15.35 1.23 21.03
C GLN A 259 15.98 0.95 19.67
N VAL A 260 15.17 0.82 18.61
CA VAL A 260 15.69 0.66 17.24
C VAL A 260 16.53 1.88 16.85
N VAL A 261 16.06 3.09 17.14
CA VAL A 261 16.81 4.32 16.85
C VAL A 261 18.10 4.41 17.68
N ALA A 262 18.04 4.11 18.98
CA ALA A 262 19.17 4.14 19.90
C ALA A 262 20.26 3.11 19.54
N SER A 263 19.90 2.03 18.85
CA SER A 263 20.88 1.07 18.30
C SER A 263 21.67 1.62 17.11
N GLY A 264 21.43 2.86 16.69
CA GLY A 264 22.11 3.54 15.58
C GLY A 264 21.55 3.20 14.20
N ARG A 265 20.41 2.49 14.12
CA ARG A 265 19.71 2.21 12.86
C ARG A 265 18.72 3.33 12.55
N ALA A 266 18.55 3.63 11.28
CA ALA A 266 17.48 4.50 10.81
C ALA A 266 16.15 3.72 10.84
N LEU A 267 15.22 4.13 11.71
CA LEU A 267 13.85 3.64 11.70
C LEU A 267 12.96 4.55 10.85
N ALA A 268 12.32 3.98 9.84
CA ALA A 268 11.35 4.68 9.02
C ALA A 268 9.96 4.04 9.08
N VAL A 269 8.95 4.84 9.43
CA VAL A 269 7.55 4.44 9.35
C VAL A 269 7.03 4.85 7.98
N MET A 270 6.71 3.88 7.14
CA MET A 270 6.14 4.10 5.80
C MET A 270 4.62 4.20 5.94
N ALA A 271 4.14 5.38 6.30
CA ALA A 271 2.73 5.67 6.53
C ALA A 271 1.95 5.74 5.21
N HIS A 272 0.77 5.12 5.18
CA HIS A 272 -0.10 5.11 4.00
C HIS A 272 -1.31 6.02 4.18
N PHE A 273 -1.33 7.16 3.46
CA PHE A 273 -2.46 8.09 3.45
C PHE A 273 -2.98 8.28 2.01
N SER A 274 -4.23 7.93 1.79
CA SER A 274 -4.92 7.97 0.50
C SER A 274 -5.75 9.25 0.32
N HIS A 275 -6.16 9.92 1.40
CA HIS A 275 -6.95 11.16 1.36
C HIS A 275 -6.59 12.08 2.55
N PRO A 276 -6.61 13.44 2.42
CA PRO A 276 -6.31 14.38 3.50
C PRO A 276 -7.06 14.11 4.82
N ARG A 277 -8.35 13.74 4.73
CA ARG A 277 -9.19 13.40 5.89
C ARG A 277 -8.57 12.39 6.86
N GLU A 278 -7.78 11.44 6.36
CA GLU A 278 -7.08 10.46 7.21
C GLU A 278 -6.01 11.09 8.13
N LEU A 279 -5.53 12.30 7.82
CA LEU A 279 -4.57 13.08 8.61
C LEU A 279 -5.26 14.09 9.55
N GLU A 280 -6.54 14.37 9.34
CA GLU A 280 -7.26 15.47 9.98
C GLU A 280 -7.79 15.14 11.39
N THR A 281 -7.74 13.88 11.80
CA THR A 281 -8.20 13.52 13.15
C THR A 281 -7.17 13.91 14.20
N ALA A 282 -7.65 14.29 15.39
CA ALA A 282 -6.76 14.58 16.52
C ALA A 282 -5.90 13.38 16.90
N GLN A 283 -6.45 12.16 16.81
CA GLN A 283 -5.73 10.93 17.13
C GLN A 283 -4.64 10.61 16.11
N ALA A 284 -4.88 10.79 14.81
CA ALA A 284 -3.85 10.61 13.78
C ALA A 284 -2.70 11.62 13.99
N ARG A 285 -3.00 12.89 14.25
CA ARG A 285 -1.98 13.90 14.57
C ARG A 285 -1.18 13.57 15.83
N LEU A 286 -1.84 13.11 16.89
CA LEU A 286 -1.18 12.70 18.13
C LEU A 286 -0.28 11.48 17.91
N ALA A 287 -0.77 10.46 17.19
CA ALA A 287 0.02 9.28 16.81
C ALA A 287 1.29 9.67 16.04
N LEU A 288 1.16 10.54 15.03
CA LEU A 288 2.29 11.04 14.25
C LEU A 288 3.30 11.81 15.11
N SER A 289 2.82 12.69 16.00
CA SER A 289 3.69 13.42 16.94
C SER A 289 4.47 12.46 17.85
N ARG A 290 3.79 11.46 18.41
CA ARG A 290 4.39 10.44 19.28
C ARG A 290 5.41 9.59 18.54
N ILE A 291 5.09 9.11 17.34
CA ILE A 291 6.03 8.36 16.48
C ILE A 291 7.29 9.20 16.18
N ARG A 292 7.14 10.46 15.78
CA ARG A 292 8.29 11.32 15.47
C ARG A 292 9.17 11.60 16.69
N SER A 293 8.57 11.66 17.88
CA SER A 293 9.30 11.93 19.13
C SER A 293 10.28 10.80 19.50
N THR A 294 10.12 9.60 18.94
CA THR A 294 11.07 8.49 19.13
C THR A 294 12.34 8.62 18.29
N GLY A 295 12.40 9.61 17.39
CA GLY A 295 13.45 9.76 16.39
C GLY A 295 13.16 9.02 15.07
N ALA A 296 12.05 8.29 14.96
CA ALA A 296 11.63 7.68 13.71
C ALA A 296 11.24 8.72 12.65
N ILE A 297 11.62 8.47 11.40
CA ILE A 297 11.22 9.32 10.26
C ILE A 297 9.97 8.75 9.62
N VAL A 298 8.96 9.58 9.37
CA VAL A 298 7.72 9.14 8.73
C VAL A 298 7.74 9.51 7.25
N TYR A 299 7.73 8.50 6.38
CA TYR A 299 7.61 8.65 4.93
C TYR A 299 6.19 8.31 4.49
N CYS A 300 5.58 9.16 3.67
CA CYS A 300 4.18 9.00 3.25
C CYS A 300 4.06 8.52 1.81
N GLN A 301 3.23 7.51 1.58
CA GLN A 301 2.99 6.94 0.26
C GLN A 301 1.51 6.60 0.05
N ALA A 302 1.04 6.68 -1.19
CA ALA A 302 -0.24 6.13 -1.61
C ALA A 302 -0.30 5.95 -3.12
N PRO A 303 -1.18 5.06 -3.62
CA PRO A 303 -1.53 5.04 -5.02
C PRO A 303 -2.49 6.18 -5.36
N LEU A 304 -2.39 6.66 -6.59
CA LEU A 304 -3.43 7.41 -7.28
C LEU A 304 -4.53 6.44 -7.71
N ILE A 305 -5.74 6.70 -7.26
CA ILE A 305 -6.92 5.87 -7.51
C ILE A 305 -8.14 6.74 -7.76
N LYS A 306 -8.95 6.32 -8.73
CA LYS A 306 -10.23 6.94 -9.08
C LYS A 306 -11.18 6.93 -7.90
N HIS A 307 -12.09 7.90 -7.85
CA HIS A 307 -13.15 8.03 -6.82
C HIS A 307 -12.65 8.44 -5.42
N VAL A 308 -11.34 8.56 -5.22
CA VAL A 308 -10.76 8.91 -3.92
C VAL A 308 -9.83 10.10 -4.02
N ASN A 309 -8.80 10.03 -4.87
CA ASN A 309 -7.74 11.02 -4.90
C ASN A 309 -7.28 11.37 -6.32
N ASP A 310 -8.12 11.17 -7.32
CA ASP A 310 -7.89 11.52 -8.73
C ASP A 310 -8.06 13.02 -9.06
N ASP A 311 -7.72 13.88 -8.09
CA ASP A 311 -7.75 15.34 -8.20
C ASP A 311 -6.39 15.94 -7.73
N PRO A 312 -5.74 16.82 -8.50
CA PRO A 312 -4.51 17.48 -8.08
C PRO A 312 -4.63 18.28 -6.77
N LYS A 313 -5.81 18.84 -6.46
CA LYS A 313 -6.04 19.58 -5.21
C LYS A 313 -5.95 18.66 -4.00
N VAL A 314 -6.52 17.46 -4.09
CA VAL A 314 -6.49 16.46 -3.01
C VAL A 314 -5.04 16.06 -2.70
N TRP A 315 -4.22 15.80 -3.72
CA TRP A 315 -2.80 15.50 -3.51
C TRP A 315 -2.02 16.68 -2.95
N ALA A 316 -2.26 17.89 -3.46
CA ALA A 316 -1.56 19.08 -3.01
C ALA A 316 -1.92 19.44 -1.56
N GLU A 317 -3.16 19.24 -1.15
CA GLU A 317 -3.61 19.36 0.24
C GLU A 317 -2.95 18.30 1.12
N MET A 318 -3.01 17.03 0.69
CA MET A 318 -2.45 15.90 1.43
C MET A 318 -0.95 16.07 1.67
N TRP A 319 -0.17 16.43 0.65
CA TRP A 319 1.29 16.64 0.80
C TRP A 319 1.64 17.84 1.66
N ARG A 320 0.85 18.92 1.62
CA ARG A 320 1.02 20.06 2.55
C ARG A 320 0.71 19.66 3.98
N GLY A 321 -0.37 18.90 4.19
CA GLY A 321 -0.72 18.35 5.50
C GLY A 321 0.37 17.44 6.06
N GLN A 322 0.92 16.55 5.23
CA GLN A 322 2.06 15.70 5.59
C GLN A 322 3.30 16.53 5.97
N LEU A 323 3.67 17.53 5.17
CA LEU A 323 4.79 18.40 5.49
C LEU A 323 4.55 19.18 6.80
N ALA A 324 3.35 19.73 6.99
CA ALA A 324 2.99 20.47 8.20
C ALA A 324 3.05 19.59 9.48
N ALA A 325 2.76 18.30 9.34
CA ALA A 325 2.93 17.31 10.42
C ALA A 325 4.39 16.82 10.59
N GLY A 326 5.34 17.37 9.82
CA GLY A 326 6.75 17.01 9.85
C GLY A 326 7.06 15.63 9.23
N LEU A 327 6.23 15.19 8.28
CA LEU A 327 6.39 13.95 7.52
C LEU A 327 7.04 14.23 6.17
N VAL A 328 7.54 13.18 5.52
CA VAL A 328 8.17 13.27 4.20
C VAL A 328 7.24 12.70 3.13
N PRO A 329 6.63 13.54 2.26
CA PRO A 329 5.97 13.07 1.05
C PRO A 329 6.95 12.25 0.20
N TYR A 330 6.65 10.96 -0.02
CA TYR A 330 7.61 10.01 -0.59
C TYR A 330 7.25 9.52 -1.99
N TYR A 331 6.15 8.78 -2.14
CA TYR A 331 5.71 8.26 -3.43
C TYR A 331 4.22 8.50 -3.67
N MET A 332 3.91 8.96 -4.89
CA MET A 332 2.61 8.76 -5.52
C MET A 332 2.74 7.60 -6.50
N PHE A 333 2.18 6.45 -6.13
CA PHE A 333 2.21 5.26 -6.97
C PHE A 333 1.08 5.30 -7.99
N VAL A 334 1.29 4.64 -9.12
CA VAL A 334 0.19 4.20 -9.99
C VAL A 334 -0.37 2.91 -9.40
N GLU A 335 -1.68 2.76 -9.42
CA GLU A 335 -2.36 1.54 -8.97
C GLU A 335 -1.97 0.33 -9.84
N ARG A 336 -1.81 -0.83 -9.20
CA ARG A 336 -1.28 -2.04 -9.86
C ARG A 336 -2.41 -2.78 -10.57
N ASP A 337 -2.05 -3.48 -11.63
CA ASP A 337 -2.95 -4.42 -12.32
C ASP A 337 -3.31 -5.65 -11.44
N THR A 338 -4.29 -5.51 -10.55
CA THR A 338 -4.81 -6.60 -9.71
C THR A 338 -6.11 -6.21 -9.02
N GLY A 339 -6.92 -7.21 -8.63
CA GLY A 339 -8.16 -6.98 -7.90
C GLY A 339 -9.12 -6.12 -8.72
N PRO A 340 -9.85 -5.18 -8.11
CA PRO A 340 -10.82 -4.33 -8.81
C PRO A 340 -10.15 -3.18 -9.59
N ARG A 341 -9.07 -3.46 -10.35
CA ARG A 341 -8.27 -2.44 -11.03
C ARG A 341 -9.11 -1.53 -11.92
N GLU A 342 -10.08 -2.10 -12.64
CA GLU A 342 -10.88 -1.36 -13.63
C GLU A 342 -11.72 -0.27 -12.97
N TYR A 343 -12.08 -0.47 -11.71
CA TYR A 343 -12.80 0.50 -10.90
C TYR A 343 -11.90 1.65 -10.45
N PHE A 344 -10.62 1.37 -10.14
CA PHE A 344 -9.71 2.34 -9.53
C PHE A 344 -8.67 2.94 -10.47
N LYS A 345 -8.44 2.36 -11.65
CA LYS A 345 -7.36 2.78 -12.54
C LYS A 345 -7.54 4.22 -13.00
N VAL A 346 -6.41 4.91 -13.11
CA VAL A 346 -6.29 6.24 -13.70
C VAL A 346 -5.25 6.15 -14.80
N PRO A 347 -5.57 6.52 -16.06
CA PRO A 347 -4.59 6.47 -17.15
C PRO A 347 -3.33 7.28 -16.83
N LEU A 348 -2.18 6.84 -17.32
CA LEU A 348 -0.87 7.46 -17.08
C LEU A 348 -0.82 8.91 -17.55
N ALA A 349 -1.48 9.23 -18.67
CA ALA A 349 -1.67 10.60 -19.14
C ALA A 349 -2.29 11.48 -18.04
N ARG A 350 -3.43 11.02 -17.49
CA ARG A 350 -4.14 11.71 -16.43
C ARG A 350 -3.34 11.74 -15.12
N ALA A 351 -2.65 10.66 -14.78
CA ALA A 351 -1.79 10.59 -13.61
C ALA A 351 -0.66 11.64 -13.68
N ALA A 352 -0.03 11.80 -14.84
CA ALA A 352 1.01 12.78 -15.07
C ALA A 352 0.47 14.22 -14.94
N GLU A 353 -0.71 14.49 -15.49
CA GLU A 353 -1.39 15.79 -15.33
C GLU A 353 -1.68 16.10 -13.86
N ILE A 354 -2.29 15.16 -13.14
CA ILE A 354 -2.62 15.31 -11.70
C ILE A 354 -1.36 15.58 -10.90
N PHE A 355 -0.31 14.76 -11.09
CA PHE A 355 0.96 14.92 -10.38
C PHE A 355 1.56 16.30 -10.65
N GLN A 356 1.69 16.69 -11.92
CA GLN A 356 2.31 17.96 -12.29
C GLN A 356 1.51 19.16 -11.77
N ALA A 357 0.18 19.13 -11.89
CA ALA A 357 -0.68 20.20 -11.41
C ALA A 357 -0.57 20.36 -9.88
N ALA A 358 -0.55 19.25 -9.13
CA ALA A 358 -0.35 19.29 -7.68
C ALA A 358 1.07 19.78 -7.32
N TYR A 359 2.10 19.19 -7.93
CA TYR A 359 3.52 19.41 -7.64
C TYR A 359 3.95 20.87 -7.84
N ARG A 360 3.45 21.55 -8.89
CA ARG A 360 3.75 22.97 -9.18
C ARG A 360 3.36 23.89 -8.02
N THR A 361 2.34 23.52 -7.25
CA THR A 361 1.83 24.35 -6.14
C THR A 361 2.59 24.12 -4.82
N LEU A 362 3.42 23.08 -4.74
CA LEU A 362 4.07 22.69 -3.49
C LEU A 362 5.26 23.58 -3.11
N PRO A 363 5.48 23.81 -1.81
CA PRO A 363 6.74 24.38 -1.31
C PRO A 363 7.90 23.41 -1.55
N GLY A 364 9.13 23.94 -1.62
CA GLY A 364 10.32 23.15 -1.95
C GLY A 364 10.53 21.89 -1.09
N LEU A 365 10.25 21.95 0.21
CA LEU A 365 10.40 20.79 1.11
C LEU A 365 9.39 19.67 0.85
N ALA A 366 8.22 19.95 0.26
CA ALA A 366 7.25 18.92 -0.11
C ALA A 366 7.55 18.30 -1.49
N ARG A 367 8.48 18.88 -2.26
CA ARG A 367 8.89 18.39 -3.59
C ARG A 367 9.83 17.17 -3.54
N THR A 368 9.99 16.56 -2.37
CA THR A 368 10.66 15.27 -2.18
C THR A 368 9.85 14.09 -2.74
N VAL A 369 8.53 14.29 -2.94
CA VAL A 369 7.64 13.26 -3.49
C VAL A 369 8.05 12.88 -4.91
N ARG A 370 7.97 11.60 -5.20
CA ARG A 370 8.26 11.02 -6.52
C ARG A 370 6.98 10.42 -7.10
N GLY A 371 6.65 10.76 -8.33
CA GLY A 371 5.53 10.16 -9.03
C GLY A 371 5.21 10.84 -10.36
N PRO A 372 4.22 10.33 -11.11
CA PRO A 372 3.57 9.03 -10.92
C PRO A 372 4.58 7.88 -11.04
N SER A 373 4.49 6.89 -10.15
CA SER A 373 5.47 5.80 -10.04
C SER A 373 4.82 4.43 -10.21
N MET A 374 5.16 3.72 -11.28
CA MET A 374 4.77 2.33 -11.48
C MET A 374 5.79 1.41 -10.81
N SER A 375 5.37 0.56 -9.89
CA SER A 375 6.24 -0.47 -9.30
C SER A 375 6.21 -1.77 -10.12
N ALA A 376 6.65 -1.65 -11.36
CA ALA A 376 6.64 -2.70 -12.38
C ALA A 376 7.72 -3.78 -12.17
N THR A 377 7.76 -4.76 -13.07
CA THR A 377 8.71 -5.89 -13.07
C THR A 377 10.18 -5.45 -13.02
N PRO A 378 10.67 -4.53 -13.90
CA PRO A 378 12.07 -4.09 -13.86
C PRO A 378 12.40 -3.27 -12.61
N GLY A 379 11.41 -2.58 -12.02
CA GLY A 379 11.62 -1.69 -10.91
C GLY A 379 10.55 -0.61 -10.77
N LYS A 380 10.91 0.49 -10.11
CA LYS A 380 10.07 1.69 -9.99
C LYS A 380 10.31 2.59 -11.20
N VAL A 381 9.35 2.62 -12.12
CA VAL A 381 9.38 3.47 -13.32
C VAL A 381 8.57 4.73 -13.04
N LEU A 382 9.22 5.89 -13.19
CA LEU A 382 8.59 7.19 -13.05
C LEU A 382 8.16 7.73 -14.41
N VAL A 383 7.02 8.42 -14.43
CA VAL A 383 6.64 9.31 -15.55
C VAL A 383 7.12 10.72 -15.19
N ASP A 384 8.21 11.16 -15.80
CA ASP A 384 8.76 12.51 -15.54
C ASP A 384 7.97 13.60 -16.28
N GLY A 385 7.29 13.26 -17.37
CA GLY A 385 6.44 14.18 -18.11
C GLY A 385 6.03 13.66 -19.48
N VAL A 386 5.37 14.52 -20.24
CA VAL A 386 5.02 14.29 -21.65
C VAL A 386 5.83 15.26 -22.50
N GLU A 387 6.49 14.75 -23.53
CA GLU A 387 7.19 15.54 -24.55
C GLU A 387 6.49 15.39 -25.90
N GLU A 388 6.77 16.32 -26.82
CA GLU A 388 6.26 16.31 -28.19
C GLU A 388 7.39 16.66 -29.15
N ASP A 389 7.54 15.85 -30.20
CA ASP A 389 8.47 16.05 -31.30
C ASP A 389 7.75 15.87 -32.65
N LEU A 390 8.51 15.84 -33.76
CA LEU A 390 7.95 15.65 -35.10
C LEU A 390 7.27 14.29 -35.30
N ASP A 391 7.65 13.28 -34.50
CA ASP A 391 7.07 11.93 -34.53
C ASP A 391 5.86 11.82 -33.58
N GLY A 392 5.56 12.87 -32.82
CA GLY A 392 4.36 13.09 -32.02
C GLY A 392 4.64 13.14 -30.52
N ARG A 393 3.68 12.68 -29.71
CA ARG A 393 3.76 12.77 -28.24
C ARG A 393 4.35 11.51 -27.61
N TRP A 394 5.13 11.71 -26.55
CA TRP A 394 5.84 10.66 -25.83
C TRP A 394 5.78 10.85 -24.32
N PHE A 395 5.66 9.76 -23.57
CA PHE A 395 5.95 9.75 -22.14
C PHE A 395 7.46 9.68 -21.92
N ARG A 396 8.01 10.60 -21.12
CA ARG A 396 9.39 10.51 -20.62
C ARG A 396 9.43 9.67 -19.36
N LEU A 397 10.24 8.62 -19.39
CA LEU A 397 10.30 7.61 -18.36
C LEU A 397 11.73 7.45 -17.83
N ARG A 398 11.85 7.06 -16.56
CA ARG A 398 13.12 6.60 -15.98
C ARG A 398 12.89 5.65 -14.82
N MET A 399 13.89 4.82 -14.53
CA MET A 399 13.84 3.97 -13.34
C MET A 399 14.40 4.72 -12.13
N ALA A 400 13.58 4.90 -11.09
CA ALA A 400 14.02 5.43 -9.80
C ALA A 400 14.71 4.36 -8.94
N GLN A 401 14.40 3.10 -9.19
CA GLN A 401 15.01 1.93 -8.56
C GLN A 401 14.78 0.74 -9.49
N ALA A 402 15.77 -0.12 -9.69
CA ALA A 402 15.68 -1.24 -10.64
C ALA A 402 16.38 -2.49 -10.11
N ARG A 403 15.97 -3.66 -10.59
CA ARG A 403 16.63 -4.95 -10.26
C ARG A 403 18.08 -4.96 -10.73
N ASN A 404 18.34 -4.49 -11.94
CA ASN A 404 19.69 -4.13 -12.38
C ASN A 404 19.93 -2.65 -12.00
N PRO A 405 20.82 -2.35 -11.04
CA PRO A 405 21.11 -0.98 -10.63
C PRO A 405 21.65 -0.09 -11.76
N GLU A 406 22.27 -0.66 -12.79
CA GLU A 406 22.82 0.09 -13.95
C GLU A 406 21.75 0.77 -14.80
N LEU A 407 20.48 0.40 -14.64
CA LEU A 407 19.36 1.02 -15.35
C LEU A 407 18.83 2.28 -14.64
N VAL A 408 19.20 2.51 -13.38
CA VAL A 408 18.66 3.60 -12.56
C VAL A 408 19.06 4.96 -13.13
N GLY A 409 18.09 5.87 -13.25
CA GLY A 409 18.29 7.24 -13.70
C GLY A 409 18.47 7.42 -15.22
N ARG A 410 18.64 6.33 -15.98
CA ARG A 410 18.74 6.40 -17.44
C ARG A 410 17.36 6.67 -18.05
N PRO A 411 17.24 7.71 -18.89
CA PRO A 411 15.96 8.06 -19.52
C PRO A 411 15.64 7.08 -20.65
N PHE A 412 14.35 6.84 -20.84
CA PHE A 412 13.78 6.20 -22.03
C PHE A 412 12.38 6.80 -22.25
N ARG A 413 11.72 6.45 -23.36
CA ARG A 413 10.39 6.98 -23.65
C ARG A 413 9.48 5.94 -24.27
N ALA A 414 8.19 6.22 -24.19
CA ALA A 414 7.15 5.40 -24.78
C ALA A 414 6.13 6.28 -25.48
N ARG A 415 5.47 5.76 -26.51
CA ARG A 415 4.43 6.48 -27.24
C ARG A 415 3.36 6.96 -26.26
N PHE A 416 2.93 8.20 -26.40
CA PHE A 416 1.84 8.72 -25.59
C PHE A 416 0.56 7.92 -25.88
N SER A 417 -0.11 7.50 -24.82
CA SER A 417 -1.41 6.85 -24.87
C SER A 417 -2.32 7.53 -23.83
N ALA A 418 -3.51 7.92 -24.27
CA ALA A 418 -4.52 8.51 -23.39
C ALA A 418 -5.13 7.47 -22.43
N GLU A 419 -5.06 6.19 -22.80
CA GLU A 419 -5.76 5.09 -22.12
C GLU A 419 -4.83 4.19 -21.31
N ALA A 420 -3.55 4.10 -21.68
CA ALA A 420 -2.59 3.23 -20.99
C ALA A 420 -2.48 3.65 -19.52
N SER A 421 -2.60 2.65 -18.65
CA SER A 421 -2.62 2.76 -17.19
C SER A 421 -1.42 2.04 -16.54
N TRP A 422 -0.72 1.18 -17.28
CA TRP A 422 0.44 0.46 -16.80
C TRP A 422 1.57 0.35 -17.84
N LEU A 423 2.74 -0.17 -17.43
CA LEU A 423 3.97 -0.18 -18.25
C LEU A 423 3.90 -1.11 -19.47
N ASP A 424 3.23 -2.25 -19.35
CA ASP A 424 3.08 -3.26 -20.41
C ASP A 424 2.02 -2.88 -21.46
N GLU A 425 1.22 -1.85 -21.18
CA GLU A 425 0.28 -1.23 -22.12
C GLU A 425 0.94 -0.14 -22.98
N LEU A 426 2.22 0.17 -22.74
CA LEU A 426 2.95 1.21 -23.45
C LEU A 426 3.77 0.65 -24.63
N GLU A 427 3.73 1.36 -25.75
CA GLU A 427 4.63 1.11 -26.88
C GLU A 427 5.96 1.83 -26.64
N ILE A 428 7.00 1.08 -26.28
CA ILE A 428 8.34 1.62 -25.99
C ILE A 428 9.01 2.07 -27.28
N ASP A 429 9.68 3.23 -27.26
CA ASP A 429 10.44 3.73 -28.41
C ASP A 429 11.52 2.70 -28.83
N PRO A 430 11.54 2.24 -30.10
CA PRO A 430 12.57 1.34 -30.61
C PRO A 430 14.01 1.86 -30.45
N ALA A 431 14.21 3.17 -30.34
CA ALA A 431 15.52 3.78 -30.06
C ALA A 431 15.98 3.59 -28.59
N THR A 432 15.14 3.03 -27.72
CA THR A 432 15.48 2.72 -26.33
C THR A 432 16.67 1.75 -26.27
N PRO A 433 17.67 2.02 -25.41
CA PRO A 433 18.81 1.11 -25.23
C PRO A 433 18.37 -0.34 -24.99
N ALA A 434 19.03 -1.29 -25.66
CA ALA A 434 18.59 -2.68 -25.72
C ALA A 434 18.44 -3.34 -24.33
N ASP A 435 19.27 -2.96 -23.36
CA ASP A 435 19.22 -3.45 -21.98
C ASP A 435 18.01 -2.90 -21.20
N ILE A 436 17.63 -1.64 -21.42
CA ILE A 436 16.40 -1.06 -20.90
C ILE A 436 15.19 -1.73 -21.55
N LEU A 437 15.19 -1.82 -22.89
CA LEU A 437 14.09 -2.42 -23.66
C LEU A 437 13.82 -3.84 -23.15
N ALA A 438 14.87 -4.66 -23.05
CA ALA A 438 14.81 -6.02 -22.54
C ALA A 438 14.27 -6.13 -21.09
N ALA A 439 14.59 -5.16 -20.24
CA ALA A 439 14.09 -5.12 -18.87
C ALA A 439 12.61 -4.74 -18.79
N VAL A 440 12.13 -3.84 -19.66
CA VAL A 440 10.73 -3.37 -19.65
C VAL A 440 9.78 -4.32 -20.38
N THR A 441 10.21 -4.98 -21.44
CA THR A 441 9.39 -5.95 -22.20
C THR A 441 9.44 -7.36 -21.64
N GLY A 442 10.33 -7.62 -20.67
CA GLY A 442 10.56 -8.96 -20.12
C GLY A 442 11.34 -9.90 -21.06
N THR A 443 11.81 -9.41 -22.22
CA THR A 443 12.73 -10.15 -23.09
C THR A 443 14.15 -10.02 -22.53
N ALA A 444 14.46 -10.69 -21.41
CA ALA A 444 15.78 -10.58 -20.78
C ALA A 444 16.92 -10.70 -21.82
N PRO A 445 17.93 -9.80 -21.83
CA PRO A 445 19.13 -10.06 -22.61
C PRO A 445 19.81 -11.24 -21.93
N LYS A 446 20.10 -12.31 -22.68
CA LYS A 446 20.99 -13.37 -22.20
C LYS A 446 22.35 -12.74 -21.90
N THR A 447 22.57 -12.32 -20.66
CA THR A 447 23.86 -11.80 -20.23
C THR A 447 24.69 -13.01 -19.79
N PRO A 448 25.90 -13.19 -20.34
CA PRO A 448 26.70 -14.37 -20.05
C PRO A 448 27.15 -14.35 -18.59
N VAL A 449 26.94 -15.47 -17.90
CA VAL A 449 27.58 -15.75 -16.62
C VAL A 449 29.09 -15.71 -16.88
N ARG A 450 29.76 -14.64 -16.47
CA ARG A 450 31.22 -14.67 -16.29
C ARG A 450 31.48 -15.24 -14.91
N GLY A 451 32.19 -16.37 -14.91
CA GLY A 451 32.52 -17.17 -13.73
C GLY A 451 33.65 -16.61 -12.89
#